data_AF-A0A2V8EJ40-F1
#
_entry.id   AF-A0A2V8EJ40-F1
#
_cell.length_a   1.000
_cell.length_b   1.000
_cell.length_c   1.000
_cell.angle_alpha   90.00
_cell.angle_beta   90.00
_cell.angle_gamma   90.00
#
_symmetry.space_group_name_H-M   'P 1'
#
loop_
_entity.id
_entity.type
_entity.pdbx_description
1 polymer ?
#
loop_
_entity_poly.entity_id
_entity_poly.type
_entity_poly.pdbx_seq_one_letter_code
_entity_poly.pdbx_strand_id
1 'polypeptide(L)' 'MSEETAGVAAGDRTIEILETTMHIHNLCIERAAIVSYLGKIAPEKQAIALVHALEVGVTELIARRERFQR' A
#
# COMPACT_ATOMS: atom_id res chain seq x y z
N MET A 1 9.17 38.11 21.01
CA MET A 1 9.22 37.65 19.60
C MET A 1 10.05 36.37 19.63
N SER A 2 9.63 35.24 20.20
CA SER A 2 8.35 34.52 20.05
C SER A 2 8.11 34.07 18.62
N GLU A 3 8.85 33.04 18.18
CA GLU A 3 8.30 31.99 17.31
C GLU A 3 8.80 30.64 17.85
N GLU A 4 7.99 30.12 18.76
CA GLU A 4 7.86 28.71 19.07
C GLU A 4 7.44 27.99 17.80
N THR A 5 8.35 27.27 17.14
CA THR A 5 7.97 26.36 16.06
C THR A 5 7.28 25.16 16.71
N ALA A 6 5.97 25.33 16.88
CA ALA A 6 5.04 24.33 17.34
C ALA A 6 5.30 22.99 16.64
N GLY A 7 5.48 21.97 17.46
CA GLY A 7 5.53 20.59 17.01
C GLY A 7 4.26 20.27 16.23
N VAL A 8 4.42 19.93 14.96
CA VAL A 8 3.40 19.19 14.25
C VAL A 8 3.74 17.72 14.48
N ALA A 9 3.05 17.10 15.42
CA ALA A 9 3.02 15.65 15.52
C ALA A 9 2.49 15.14 14.17
N ALA A 10 3.41 14.72 13.29
CA ALA A 10 3.10 14.04 12.06
C ALA A 10 2.46 12.71 12.46
N GLY A 11 1.14 12.73 12.65
CA GLY A 11 0.34 11.53 12.69
C GLY A 11 0.59 10.81 11.37
N ASP A 12 1.32 9.70 11.48
CA ASP A 12 1.75 8.75 10.45
C ASP A 12 0.58 8.13 9.67
N ARG A 13 -0.23 8.96 9.02
CA ARG A 13 -1.33 8.52 8.15
C ARG A 13 -0.93 8.76 6.72
N THR A 14 0.11 8.04 6.31
CA THR A 14 0.69 8.11 4.97
C THR A 14 -0.11 7.29 3.94
N ILE A 15 -1.44 7.30 4.08
CA ILE A 15 -2.34 6.58 3.17
C ILE A 15 -3.52 7.47 2.80
N GLU A 16 -3.59 7.86 1.54
CA GLU A 16 -4.68 8.66 0.98
C GLU A 16 -5.41 7.82 -0.07
N ILE A 17 -6.74 7.74 0.03
CA ILE A 17 -7.58 7.05 -0.93
C ILE A 17 -8.45 8.08 -1.63
N LEU A 18 -8.19 8.29 -2.91
CA LEU A 18 -9.06 8.98 -3.86
C LEU A 18 -9.88 7.90 -4.61
N GLU A 19 -11.08 8.23 -5.09
CA GLU A 19 -12.06 7.24 -5.58
C GLU A 19 -11.50 6.16 -6.53
N THR A 20 -10.48 6.49 -7.31
CA THR A 20 -9.83 5.59 -8.27
C THR A 20 -8.33 5.36 -8.01
N THR A 21 -7.76 6.05 -7.02
CA THR A 21 -6.32 6.12 -6.80
C THR A 21 -6.00 5.99 -5.32
N MET A 22 -5.09 5.08 -4.97
CA MET A 22 -4.60 4.93 -3.61
C MET A 22 -3.13 5.31 -3.54
N HIS A 23 -2.79 6.21 -2.62
CA HIS A 23 -1.43 6.57 -2.27
C HIS A 23 -1.04 5.87 -0.98
N ILE A 24 0.05 5.11 -0.99
CA ILE A 24 0.67 4.53 0.22
C ILE A 24 2.13 4.99 0.24
N HIS A 25 2.49 5.89 1.15
CA HIS A 25 3.77 6.60 1.09
C HIS A 25 4.01 7.24 -0.28
N ASN A 26 5.10 6.87 -0.96
CA ASN A 26 5.45 7.39 -2.29
C ASN A 26 4.89 6.53 -3.44
N LEU A 27 4.09 5.51 -3.13
CA LEU A 27 3.50 4.61 -4.13
C LEU A 27 2.10 5.08 -4.52
N CYS A 28 1.87 5.23 -5.83
CA CYS A 28 0.56 5.46 -6.42
C CYS A 28 0.01 4.16 -7.02
N ILE A 29 -1.22 3.80 -6.66
CA ILE A 29 -1.93 2.61 -7.16
C ILE A 29 -3.22 3.06 -7.84
N GLU A 30 -3.33 2.84 -9.14
CA GLU A 30 -4.50 3.26 -9.96
C GLU A 30 -5.38 2.08 -10.40
N ARG A 31 -4.94 0.85 -10.14
CA ARG A 31 -5.69 -0.34 -10.56
C ARG A 31 -6.90 -0.53 -9.64
N ALA A 32 -8.09 -0.22 -10.16
CA ALA A 32 -9.36 -0.23 -9.42
C ALA A 32 -9.59 -1.49 -8.56
N ALA A 33 -9.24 -2.68 -9.06
CA ALA A 33 -9.38 -3.91 -8.28
C ALA A 33 -8.46 -3.96 -7.04
N ILE A 34 -7.25 -3.41 -7.15
CA ILE A 34 -6.29 -3.33 -6.03
C ILE A 34 -6.73 -2.24 -5.04
N VAL A 35 -7.15 -1.08 -5.54
CA VAL A 35 -7.69 0.02 -4.71
C VAL A 35 -8.91 -0.46 -3.91
N SER A 36 -9.85 -1.16 -4.56
CA SER A 36 -11.03 -1.72 -3.91
C SER A 36 -10.70 -2.79 -2.87
N TYR A 37 -9.68 -3.62 -3.13
CA TYR A 37 -9.22 -4.63 -2.19
C TYR A 37 -8.59 -4.00 -0.94
N LEU A 38 -7.61 -3.10 -1.14
CA LEU A 38 -6.90 -2.45 -0.04
C LEU A 38 -7.82 -1.50 0.75
N GLY A 39 -8.76 -0.83 0.09
CA GLY A 39 -9.74 0.05 0.77
C GLY A 39 -10.68 -0.67 1.74
N LYS A 40 -10.82 -2.00 1.64
CA LYS A 40 -11.59 -2.81 2.62
C LYS A 40 -10.78 -3.20 3.86
N ILE A 41 -9.47 -2.97 3.84
CA ILE A 41 -8.56 -3.30 4.93
C ILE A 41 -8.45 -2.09 5.85
N ALA A 42 -8.40 -2.34 7.16
CA ALA A 42 -8.23 -1.28 8.15
C ALA A 42 -7.00 -0.42 7.81
N PRO A 43 -7.09 0.93 7.85
CA PRO A 43 -6.02 1.82 7.38
C PRO A 43 -4.63 1.46 7.89
N GLU A 44 -4.51 1.12 9.17
CA GLU A 44 -3.26 0.75 9.83
C GLU A 44 -2.65 -0.57 9.33
N LYS A 45 -3.38 -1.35 8.53
CA LYS A 45 -2.94 -2.64 7.96
C LYS A 45 -2.77 -2.59 6.44
N GLN A 46 -3.16 -1.50 5.78
CA GLN A 46 -3.16 -1.43 4.31
C GLN A 46 -1.76 -1.59 3.71
N ALA A 47 -0.74 -0.96 4.31
CA ALA A 47 0.65 -1.12 3.86
C ALA A 47 1.15 -2.57 4.01
N ILE A 48 0.89 -3.22 5.16
CA ILE A 48 1.26 -4.62 5.39
C ILE A 48 0.51 -5.55 4.43
N ALA A 49 -0.76 -5.28 4.17
CA ALA A 49 -1.55 -6.06 3.22
C ALA A 49 -1.05 -5.93 1.78
N LEU A 50 -0.58 -4.75 1.37
CA LEU A 50 0.07 -4.56 0.08
C LEU A 50 1.34 -5.40 -0.02
N VAL A 51 2.22 -5.33 0.99
CA VAL A 51 3.46 -6.13 1.02
C VAL A 51 3.13 -7.61 0.93
N HIS A 52 2.16 -8.09 1.72
CA HIS A 52 1.72 -9.48 1.68
C HIS A 52 1.19 -9.90 0.30
N ALA A 53 0.39 -9.06 -0.35
CA ALA A 53 -0.12 -9.35 -1.69
C ALA A 53 1.01 -9.44 -2.74
N LEU A 54 2.05 -8.62 -2.61
CA LEU A 54 3.25 -8.68 -3.47
C LEU A 54 4.06 -9.95 -3.21
N GLU A 55 4.29 -10.30 -1.95
CA GLU A 55 5.00 -11.54 -1.57
C GLU A 55 4.32 -12.78 -2.17
N VAL A 56 3.01 -12.92 -1.95
CA VAL A 56 2.22 -14.03 -2.49
C VAL A 56 2.23 -14.04 -4.02
N GLY A 57 2.08 -12.87 -4.65
CA GLY A 57 2.12 -12.74 -6.11
C GLY A 57 3.47 -13.15 -6.70
N VAL A 58 4.58 -12.73 -6.09
CA VAL A 58 5.94 -13.13 -6.50
C VAL A 58 6.14 -14.63 -6.31
N THR A 59 5.73 -15.20 -5.18
CA THR A 59 5.81 -16.65 -4.93
C THR A 59 5.06 -17.44 -5.99
N GLU A 60 3.82 -17.04 -6.33
CA GLU A 60 3.04 -17.72 -7.37
C GLU A 60 3.69 -17.59 -8.75
N LEU A 61 4.23 -16.41 -9.10
CA LEU A 61 4.94 -16.23 -10.38
C LEU A 61 6.17 -17.13 -10.48
N ILE A 62 6.95 -17.27 -9.40
CA ILE A 62 8.10 -18.18 -9.34
C ILE A 62 7.63 -19.63 -9.50
N ALA A 63 6.67 -20.08 -8.69
CA ALA A 63 6.15 -21.44 -8.74
C ALA A 63 5.56 -21.77 -10.12
N ARG A 64 4.83 -20.82 -10.71
CA ARG A 64 4.31 -20.93 -12.08
C ARG A 64 5.43 -21.12 -13.09
N ARG A 65 6.49 -20.31 -13.01
CA ARG A 65 7.64 -20.42 -13.90
C ARG A 65 8.32 -21.78 -13.79
N GLU A 66 8.54 -22.28 -12.57
CA GLU A 66 9.15 -23.60 -12.35
C GLU A 66 8.32 -24.73 -12.97
N ARG A 67 6.99 -24.65 -12.91
CA ARG A 67 6.09 -25.63 -13.53
C ARG A 67 6.19 -25.65 -15.05
N PHE A 68 6.46 -24.51 -15.70
CA PHE A 68 6.62 -24.42 -17.16
C PHE A 68 8.06 -24.69 -17.65
N GLN A 69 9.02 -24.83 -16.73
CA GLN A 69 10.42 -25.14 -17.03
C GLN A 69 10.78 -26.63 -16.78
N ARG A 70 9.85 -27.41 -16.24
CA ARG A 70 9.91 -28.88 -16.15
C ARG A 70 9.23 -29.50 -17.36
#